data_AF-A0A453JTI2-F1
#
_entry.id   AF-A0A453JTI2-F1
#
_cell.length_a   1.000
_cell.length_b   1.000
_cell.length_c   1.000
_cell.angle_alpha   90.00
_cell.angle_beta   90.00
_cell.angle_gamma   90.00
#
_symmetry.space_group_name_H-M   'P 1'
#
loop_
_entity.id
_entity.type
_entity.pdbx_description
1 polymer ?
#
loop_
_entity_poly.entity_id
_entity_poly.type
_entity_poly.pdbx_seq_one_letter_code
_entity_poly.pdbx_strand_id
1 'polypeptide(L)'
;MHHLILACPFARQIWHEVLHWLRLPCAPPDKEISLNDWWRTARHDTPMPMRKGLASATLLVPWMIWKHRNDCVFNRGQPSTSDL
;
A
#
# COMPACT_ATOMS: atom_id res chain seq x y z
N MET A 1 -8.59 4.42 -14.14
CA MET A 1 -7.56 4.52 -13.07
C MET A 1 -7.86 3.59 -11.89
N HIS A 2 -8.50 2.43 -12.09
CA HIS A 2 -9.06 1.64 -10.98
C HIS A 2 -8.12 0.61 -10.33
N HIS A 3 -6.90 0.41 -10.86
CA HIS A 3 -6.02 -0.66 -10.35
C HIS A 3 -4.57 -0.21 -10.11
N LEU A 4 -4.27 1.09 -10.19
CA LEU A 4 -2.86 1.50 -10.18
C LEU A 4 -2.22 1.50 -8.78
N ILE A 5 -3.01 1.71 -7.73
CA ILE A 5 -2.56 1.72 -6.33
C ILE A 5 -2.60 0.31 -5.71
N LEU A 6 -3.29 -0.64 -6.37
CA LEU A 6 -3.54 -1.98 -5.85
C LEU A 6 -2.84 -3.07 -6.70
N ALA A 7 -2.93 -2.99 -8.03
CA ALA A 7 -2.46 -4.06 -8.93
C ALA A 7 -1.18 -3.72 -9.70
N CYS A 8 -0.72 -2.46 -9.68
CA CYS A 8 0.58 -2.12 -10.28
C CYS A 8 1.70 -2.88 -9.54
N PRO A 9 2.65 -3.53 -10.23
CA PRO A 9 3.75 -4.26 -9.58
C PRO A 9 4.52 -3.41 -8.56
N PHE A 10 4.73 -2.13 -8.89
CA PHE A 10 5.36 -1.15 -8.00
C PHE A 10 4.56 -0.94 -6.70
N ALA A 11 3.26 -0.73 -6.82
CA ALA A 11 2.39 -0.54 -5.65
C ALA A 11 2.34 -1.78 -4.77
N ARG A 12 2.25 -2.98 -5.37
CA ARG A 12 2.28 -4.26 -4.66
C ARG A 12 3.56 -4.45 -3.86
N GLN A 13 4.70 -4.07 -4.45
CA GLN A 13 5.99 -4.16 -3.77
C GLN A 13 6.04 -3.23 -2.55
N ILE A 14 5.56 -1.99 -2.67
CA ILE A 14 5.51 -1.05 -1.54
C ILE A 14 4.59 -1.57 -0.43
N TRP A 15 3.41 -2.09 -0.79
CA TRP A 15 2.53 -2.74 0.18
C TRP A 15 3.22 -3.89 0.89
N HIS A 16 3.90 -4.75 0.16
CA HIS A 16 4.64 -5.87 0.73
C HIS A 16 5.73 -5.39 1.71
N GLU A 17 6.58 -4.45 1.30
CA GLU A 17 7.66 -3.92 2.14
C GLU A 17 7.13 -3.25 3.42
N VAL A 18 6.09 -2.42 3.31
CA VAL A 18 5.52 -1.72 4.47
C VAL A 18 4.83 -2.68 5.43
N LEU A 19 4.04 -3.63 4.93
CA LEU A 19 3.37 -4.63 5.78
C LEU A 19 4.39 -5.55 6.46
N HIS A 20 5.43 -5.95 5.72
CA HIS A 20 6.53 -6.77 6.25
C HIS A 20 7.30 -6.00 7.34
N TRP A 21 7.65 -4.74 7.09
CA TRP A 21 8.34 -3.88 8.06
C TRP A 21 7.52 -3.67 9.34
N LEU A 22 6.20 -3.47 9.21
CA LEU A 22 5.27 -3.34 10.33
C LEU A 22 4.91 -4.69 11.00
N ARG A 23 5.40 -5.81 10.46
CA ARG A 23 5.08 -7.18 10.89
C ARG A 23 3.56 -7.45 10.94
N LEU A 24 2.81 -6.83 10.02
CA LEU A 24 1.36 -7.01 9.95
C LEU A 24 1.05 -8.37 9.29
N PRO A 25 0.23 -9.23 9.91
CA PRO A 25 -0.01 -10.59 9.44
C PRO A 25 -1.00 -10.67 8.26
N CYS A 26 -1.20 -9.58 7.51
CA CYS A 26 -2.14 -9.52 6.39
C CYS A 26 -1.40 -9.56 5.05
N ALA A 27 -2.04 -10.16 4.05
CA ALA A 27 -1.52 -10.15 2.69
C ALA A 27 -1.62 -8.74 2.09
N PRO A 28 -0.67 -8.33 1.23
CA PRO A 28 -0.82 -7.10 0.45
C PRO A 28 -2.03 -7.19 -0.48
N PRO A 29 -2.63 -6.05 -0.87
CA PRO A 29 -3.70 -6.04 -1.86
C PRO A 29 -3.21 -6.64 -3.19
N ASP A 30 -4.01 -7.48 -3.83
CA ASP A 30 -3.65 -8.17 -5.07
C ASP A 30 -4.78 -8.16 -6.10
N LYS A 31 -5.96 -8.68 -5.74
CA LYS A 31 -7.08 -8.93 -6.68
C LYS A 31 -8.36 -8.21 -6.31
N GLU A 32 -8.35 -7.44 -5.25
CA GLU A 32 -9.52 -6.76 -4.73
C GLU A 32 -9.96 -5.61 -5.65
N ILE A 33 -11.28 -5.43 -5.76
CA ILE A 33 -11.90 -4.40 -6.59
C ILE A 33 -11.65 -3.01 -6.00
N SER A 34 -11.52 -2.91 -4.68
CA SER A 34 -11.21 -1.67 -3.97
C SER A 34 -10.31 -1.88 -2.76
N LEU A 35 -9.64 -0.80 -2.33
CA LEU A 35 -8.85 -0.78 -1.09
C LEU A 35 -9.72 -1.05 0.15
N ASN A 36 -11.01 -0.71 0.10
CA ASN A 36 -11.94 -0.95 1.20
C ASN A 36 -12.27 -2.44 1.33
N ASP A 37 -12.36 -3.16 0.22
CA ASP A 37 -12.59 -4.61 0.22
C ASP A 37 -11.39 -5.34 0.83
N TRP A 38 -10.17 -4.95 0.44
CA TRP A 38 -8.94 -5.45 1.07
C TRP A 38 -8.89 -5.11 2.57
N TRP A 39 -9.17 -3.85 2.94
CA TRP A 39 -9.14 -3.39 4.33
C TRP A 39 -10.05 -4.21 5.25
N ARG A 40 -11.27 -4.54 4.79
CA ARG A 40 -12.22 -5.35 5.57
C ARG A 40 -11.64 -6.73 5.90
N THR A 41 -11.05 -7.39 4.91
CA THR A 41 -10.39 -8.69 5.08
C THR A 41 -9.15 -8.57 5.96
N ALA A 42 -8.24 -7.64 5.64
CA ALA A 42 -7.00 -7.44 6.39
C ALA A 42 -7.25 -7.09 7.87
N ARG A 43 -8.28 -6.28 8.17
CA ARG A 43 -8.65 -5.92 9.55
C ARG A 43 -9.23 -7.10 10.33
N HIS A 44 -9.97 -7.98 9.66
CA HIS A 44 -10.48 -9.21 10.26
C HIS A 44 -9.31 -10.10 10.72
N ASP A 45 -8.33 -10.30 9.85
CA ASP A 45 -7.19 -11.20 10.09
C ASP A 45 -6.11 -10.59 11.01
N THR A 46 -6.12 -9.27 11.18
CA THR A 46 -5.17 -8.57 12.04
C THR A 46 -5.63 -8.55 13.52
N PRO A 47 -4.77 -8.96 14.48
CA PRO A 47 -5.06 -8.86 15.90
C PRO A 47 -5.42 -7.43 16.34
N MET A 48 -6.37 -7.28 17.26
CA MET A 48 -6.81 -5.99 17.80
C MET A 48 -5.70 -4.98 18.12
N PRO A 49 -4.60 -5.33 18.81
CA PRO A 49 -3.54 -4.36 19.12
C PRO A 49 -2.84 -3.81 17.88
N MET A 50 -2.85 -4.52 16.76
CA MET A 50 -2.14 -4.15 15.52
C MET A 50 -3.04 -3.41 14.52
N ARG A 51 -4.36 -3.38 14.73
CA ARG A 51 -5.33 -2.75 13.82
C ARG A 51 -5.10 -1.24 13.64
N LYS A 52 -4.56 -0.56 14.64
CA LYS A 52 -4.16 0.86 14.51
C LYS A 52 -3.00 1.03 13.52
N GLY A 53 -1.99 0.16 13.59
CA GLY A 53 -0.87 0.15 12.65
C GLY A 53 -1.34 -0.12 11.22
N LEU A 54 -2.24 -1.09 11.05
CA LEU A 54 -2.88 -1.37 9.76
C LEU A 54 -3.64 -0.14 9.23
N ALA A 55 -4.41 0.57 10.08
CA ALA A 55 -5.14 1.78 9.69
C ALA A 55 -4.21 2.87 9.16
N SER A 56 -3.10 3.11 9.88
CA SER A 56 -2.08 4.07 9.46
C SER A 56 -1.45 3.66 8.14
N ALA A 57 -1.05 2.39 7.98
CA ALA A 57 -0.49 1.88 6.72
C ALA A 57 -1.47 2.05 5.55
N THR A 58 -2.76 1.81 5.80
CA THR A 58 -3.80 1.91 4.78
C THR A 58 -3.99 3.32 4.22
N LEU A 59 -3.66 4.34 5.01
CA LEU A 59 -3.70 5.74 4.58
C LEU A 59 -2.35 6.18 4.00
N LEU A 60 -1.25 5.79 4.63
CA LEU A 60 0.10 6.22 4.28
C LEU A 60 0.57 5.62 2.95
N VAL A 61 0.35 4.33 2.72
CA VAL A 61 0.86 3.65 1.50
C VAL A 61 0.27 4.25 0.22
N PRO A 62 -1.06 4.44 0.08
CA PRO A 62 -1.62 5.14 -1.07
C PRO A 62 -1.09 6.55 -1.25
N TRP A 63 -0.87 7.28 -0.14
CA TRP A 63 -0.33 8.63 -0.18
C TRP A 63 1.12 8.68 -0.67
N MET A 64 1.98 7.77 -0.18
CA MET A 64 3.37 7.63 -0.63
C MET A 64 3.44 7.29 -2.11
N ILE A 65 2.62 6.33 -2.56
CA ILE A 65 2.51 5.97 -3.99
C ILE A 65 2.09 7.18 -4.81
N TRP A 66 1.07 7.92 -4.36
CA TRP A 66 0.60 9.12 -5.06
C TRP A 66 1.69 10.20 -5.14
N LYS A 67 2.39 10.45 -4.03
CA LYS A 67 3.48 11.44 -3.96
C LYS A 67 4.62 11.08 -4.91
N HIS A 68 5.11 9.83 -4.85
CA HIS A 68 6.18 9.36 -5.74
C HIS A 68 5.78 9.44 -7.21
N ARG A 69 4.52 9.11 -7.55
CA ARG A 69 4.02 9.26 -8.93
C ARG A 69 3.98 10.72 -9.38
N ASN A 70 3.56 11.64 -8.52
CA ASN A 70 3.60 13.06 -8.83
C ASN A 70 5.05 13.52 -9.07
N ASP A 71 6.00 13.10 -8.23
CA ASP A 71 7.41 13.44 -8.43
C ASP A 71 7.96 12.87 -9.75
N CYS A 72 7.60 11.65 -10.14
CA CYS A 72 7.98 11.09 -11.45
C CYS A 72 7.43 11.92 -12.63
N VAL A 73 6.17 12.36 -12.53
CA VAL A 73 5.49 13.10 -13.60
C VAL A 73 5.98 14.55 -13.71
N PHE A 74 6.12 15.24 -12.57
CA PHE A 74 6.41 16.67 -12.54
C PHE A 74 7.90 16.98 -12.45
N ASN A 75 8.70 16.12 -11.80
CA ASN A 75 10.13 16.35 -11.55
C ASN A 75 11.05 15.43 -12.37
N ARG A 76 10.50 14.64 -13.33
CA ARG A 76 11.23 13.62 -14.12
C ARG A 76 12.00 12.61 -13.27
N GLY A 77 11.55 12.34 -12.04
CA GLY A 77 12.08 11.25 -11.23
C GLY A 77 11.91 9.91 -11.94
N GLN A 78 12.90 9.03 -11.87
CA GLN A 78 12.73 7.66 -12.34
C GLN A 78 11.94 6.86 -11.29
N PRO A 79 11.00 5.99 -11.71
CA PRO A 79 10.27 5.15 -10.77
C PRO A 79 11.23 4.16 -10.11
N SER A 80 11.40 4.29 -8.80
CA SER A 80 12.35 3.52 -7.99
C SER A 80 11.74 3.22 -6.63
N THR A 81 11.82 1.97 -6.20
CA THR A 81 11.32 1.52 -4.89
C THR A 81 12.24 1.92 -3.75
N SER A 82 13.46 2.37 -4.05
CA SER A 82 14.46 2.80 -3.06
C SER A 82 14.27 4.25 -2.61
N ASP A 83 13.49 5.04 -3.36
CA ASP A 83 13.26 6.47 -3.12
C ASP A 83 11.94 6.76 -2.39
N LEU A 84 11.40 5.75 -1.69
CA LEU A 84 10.11 5.78 -0.99
C LEU A 84 10.27 5.62 0.52
#